data_AF-A0A8J5QX34-F1
#
_entry.id   AF-A0A8J5QX34-F1
#
_cell.length_a   1.000
_cell.length_b   1.000
_cell.length_c   1.000
_cell.angle_alpha   90.00
_cell.angle_beta   90.00
_cell.angle_gamma   90.00
#
_symmetry.space_group_name_H-M   'P 1'
#
loop_
_entity.id
_entity.type
_entity.pdbx_description
1 polymer ?
#
loop_
_entity_poly.entity_id
_entity_poly.type
_entity_poly.pdbx_seq_one_letter_code
_entity_poly.pdbx_strand_id
1 'polypeptide(L)'
;MYIYVVDSADIKRLDETGQELSELLMEEKLRGVPLLVYANKQDLGQAVTAAEIAEGLGLHNIKDRDWQIQSCIATESKGVKV
;
A
#
# COMPACT_ATOMS: atom_id res chain seq x y z
N MET A 1 -7.73 -9.95 -6.31
CA MET A 1 -7.21 -8.90 -5.42
C MET A 1 -5.72 -8.81 -5.65
N TYR A 2 -5.19 -7.61 -5.89
CA TYR A 2 -3.77 -7.35 -6.02
C TYR A 2 -3.25 -6.88 -4.66
N ILE A 3 -2.15 -7.46 -4.19
CA ILE A 3 -1.55 -7.15 -2.89
C ILE A 3 -0.27 -6.37 -3.13
N TYR A 4 -0.19 -5.19 -2.55
CA TYR A 4 0.98 -4.33 -2.58
C TYR A 4 1.51 -4.16 -1.16
N VAL A 5 2.81 -4.31 -0.95
CA VAL A 5 3.41 -4.22 0.39
C VAL A 5 4.36 -3.04 0.43
N VAL A 6 4.13 -2.12 1.37
CA VAL A 6 5.01 -0.96 1.59
C VAL A 6 5.73 -1.07 2.92
N ASP A 7 6.94 -0.54 2.95
CA ASP A 7 7.67 -0.30 4.19
C ASP A 7 7.19 1.04 4.77
N SER A 8 6.38 0.98 5.83
CA SER A 8 5.82 2.20 6.44
C SER A 8 6.86 3.07 7.14
N ALA A 9 8.10 2.61 7.33
CA ALA A 9 9.17 3.43 7.88
C ALA A 9 10.01 4.17 6.82
N ASP A 10 9.77 3.93 5.52
CA ASP A 10 10.55 4.51 4.42
C ASP A 10 9.73 5.51 3.60
N ILE A 11 9.47 6.67 4.21
CA ILE A 11 8.62 7.73 3.65
C ILE A 11 9.13 8.22 2.29
N LYS A 12 10.45 8.32 2.12
CA LYS A 12 11.06 8.84 0.88
C LYS A 12 10.72 7.99 -0.33
N ARG A 13 10.54 6.68 -0.14
CA ARG A 13 10.21 5.74 -1.21
C ARG A 13 8.72 5.63 -1.49
N LEU A 14 7.84 6.17 -0.64
CA LEU A 14 6.40 6.09 -0.86
C LEU A 14 5.99 6.82 -2.15
N ASP A 15 6.55 8.01 -2.40
CA ASP A 15 6.23 8.78 -3.62
C ASP A 15 6.71 8.05 -4.89
N GLU A 16 7.93 7.50 -4.86
CA GLU A 16 8.51 6.75 -5.99
C GLU A 16 7.67 5.50 -6.29
N THR A 17 7.32 4.74 -5.25
CA THR A 17 6.52 3.51 -5.37
C THR A 17 5.06 3.78 -5.74
N GLY A 18 4.51 4.94 -5.40
CA GLY A 18 3.17 5.37 -5.84
C GLY A 18 3.07 5.52 -7.37
N GLN A 19 4.13 5.99 -8.02
CA GLN A 19 4.19 6.09 -9.49
C GLN A 19 4.24 4.70 -10.13
N GLU A 20 5.13 3.82 -9.64
CA GLU A 20 5.23 2.44 -10.10
C GLU A 20 3.90 1.68 -9.93
N LEU A 21 3.24 1.86 -8.78
CA LEU A 21 1.92 1.28 -8.53
C LEU A 21 0.90 1.79 -9.54
N SER A 22 0.87 3.10 -9.81
CA SER A 22 -0.07 3.68 -10.76
C SER A 22 0.12 3.11 -12.17
N GLU A 23 1.36 3.01 -12.66
CA GLU A 23 1.68 2.41 -13.96
C GLU A 23 1.27 0.94 -14.02
N LEU A 24 1.56 0.18 -12.96
CA LEU A 24 1.19 -1.23 -12.88
C LEU A 24 -0.32 -1.43 -12.93
N LEU A 25 -1.10 -0.61 -12.21
CA LEU A 25 -2.56 -0.73 -12.16
C LEU A 25 -3.24 -0.36 -13.50
N MET A 26 -2.53 0.30 -14.43
CA MET A 26 -3.02 0.56 -15.79
C MET A 26 -2.96 -0.67 -16.72
N GLU A 27 -2.22 -1.72 -16.35
CA GLU A 27 -2.17 -2.93 -17.14
C GLU A 27 -3.56 -3.59 -17.22
N GLU A 28 -3.99 -4.01 -18.42
CA GLU A 28 -5.33 -4.57 -18.63
C GLU A 28 -5.65 -5.76 -17.71
N LYS A 29 -4.63 -6.57 -17.39
CA LYS A 29 -4.75 -7.73 -16.50
C LYS A 29 -5.13 -7.36 -15.05
N LEU A 30 -4.93 -6.11 -14.65
CA LEU A 30 -5.25 -5.58 -13.32
C LEU A 30 -6.46 -4.65 -13.32
N ARG A 31 -7.11 -4.43 -14.46
CA ARG A 31 -8.28 -3.54 -14.55
C ARG A 31 -9.40 -4.00 -13.63
N GLY A 32 -9.86 -3.11 -12.75
CA GLY A 32 -10.94 -3.40 -11.78
C GLY A 32 -10.59 -4.41 -10.68
N VAL A 33 -9.34 -4.89 -10.60
CA VAL A 33 -8.92 -5.82 -9.53
C VAL A 33 -8.76 -5.04 -8.23
N PRO A 34 -9.46 -5.40 -7.13
CA PRO A 34 -9.34 -4.71 -5.85
C PRO A 34 -7.89 -4.70 -5.33
N LEU A 35 -7.48 -3.60 -4.71
CA LEU A 35 -6.13 -3.38 -4.20
C LEU A 35 -6.09 -3.51 -2.67
N LEU A 36 -5.19 -4.33 -2.14
CA LEU A 36 -4.87 -4.36 -0.72
C LEU A 36 -3.43 -3.88 -0.52
N VAL A 37 -3.24 -2.83 0.28
CA VAL A 37 -1.93 -2.32 0.65
C VAL A 37 -1.58 -2.78 2.06
N TYR A 38 -0.54 -3.58 2.22
CA TYR A 38 0.03 -3.90 3.52
C TYR A 38 1.03 -2.82 3.94
N ALA A 39 0.69 -2.09 4.99
CA ALA A 39 1.57 -1.15 5.67
C ALA A 39 2.44 -1.94 6.68
N ASN A 40 3.61 -2.39 6.23
CA ASN A 40 4.52 -3.23 7.02
C ASN A 40 5.45 -2.39 7.89
N LYS A 41 5.98 -2.98 8.98
CA LYS A 41 6.90 -2.36 9.96
C LYS A 41 6.27 -1.30 10.86
N GLN A 42 4.99 -1.46 11.19
CA GLN A 42 4.25 -0.55 12.08
C GLN A 42 4.73 -0.57 13.54
N ASP A 43 5.69 -1.42 13.88
CA ASP A 43 6.42 -1.46 15.15
C ASP A 43 7.50 -0.36 15.27
N LEU A 44 7.92 0.24 14.17
CA LEU A 44 8.98 1.25 14.16
C LEU A 44 8.43 2.63 14.52
N GLY A 45 9.17 3.40 15.32
CA GLY A 45 8.74 4.73 15.78
C GLY A 45 8.54 5.76 14.67
N GLN A 46 9.16 5.56 13.51
CA GLN A 46 8.99 6.38 12.31
C GLN A 46 7.95 5.81 11.31
N ALA A 47 7.19 4.78 11.68
CA ALA A 47 6.17 4.22 10.82
C ALA A 47 5.06 5.24 10.54
N VAL A 48 4.72 5.42 9.27
CA VAL A 48 3.66 6.34 8.86
C VAL A 48 2.27 5.73 9.01
N THR A 49 1.29 6.62 9.14
CA THR A 49 -0.13 6.31 9.25
C THR A 49 -0.71 5.86 7.91
N ALA A 50 -1.88 5.21 7.95
CA ALA A 50 -2.61 4.83 6.74
C ALA A 50 -2.97 6.05 5.86
N ALA A 51 -3.21 7.23 6.46
CA ALA A 51 -3.51 8.45 5.72
C ALA A 51 -2.30 8.93 4.91
N GLU A 52 -1.11 8.96 5.52
CA GLU A 52 0.15 9.33 4.86
C GLU A 52 0.52 8.34 3.75
N ILE A 53 0.26 7.04 3.96
CA ILE A 53 0.45 6.02 2.92
C ILE A 53 -0.53 6.23 1.76
N ALA A 54 -1.80 6.53 2.04
CA ALA A 54 -2.78 6.80 1.00
C ALA A 54 -2.42 8.02 0.15
N GLU A 55 -1.85 9.05 0.78
CA GLU A 55 -1.35 10.26 0.12
C GLU A 55 -0.11 9.96 -0.73
N GLY A 56 0.94 9.37 -0.15
CA GLY A 56 2.19 9.08 -0.87
C GLY A 56 2.02 8.10 -2.04
N LEU A 57 1.15 7.10 -1.89
CA LEU A 57 0.82 6.18 -2.98
C LEU A 57 -0.22 6.74 -3.98
N GLY A 58 -0.79 7.93 -3.71
CA GLY A 58 -1.81 8.52 -4.56
C GLY A 58 -3.10 7.69 -4.68
N LEU A 59 -3.46 6.90 -3.66
CA LEU A 59 -4.61 5.97 -3.71
C LEU A 59 -5.93 6.70 -3.96
N HIS A 60 -6.03 7.96 -3.55
CA HIS A 60 -7.20 8.79 -3.81
C HIS A 60 -7.48 9.01 -5.30
N ASN A 61 -6.48 8.87 -6.17
CA ASN A 61 -6.62 9.01 -7.62
C ASN A 61 -7.17 7.74 -8.28
N ILE A 62 -7.15 6.61 -7.56
CA ILE A 62 -7.69 5.34 -8.04
C ILE A 62 -9.21 5.37 -7.86
N LYS A 63 -9.94 5.40 -8.97
CA LYS A 63 -11.43 5.47 -9.00
C LYS A 63 -12.10 4.26 -9.62
N ASP A 64 -11.33 3.35 -10.23
CA ASP A 64 -11.84 2.22 -11.02
C ASP A 64 -11.94 0.91 -10.24
N ARG A 65 -11.53 0.91 -8.97
CA ARG A 65 -11.49 -0.26 -8.07
C ARG A 65 -11.54 0.18 -6.61
N ASP A 66 -11.97 -0.73 -5.75
CA ASP A 66 -11.85 -0.57 -4.31
C ASP A 66 -10.39 -0.79 -3.86
N TRP A 67 -9.99 -0.06 -2.82
CA TRP A 67 -8.70 -0.24 -2.17
C TRP A 67 -8.83 -0.22 -0.65
N GLN A 68 -7.93 -0.93 0.02
CA GLN A 68 -7.83 -0.95 1.49
C GLN A 68 -6.37 -0.94 1.93
N ILE A 69 -6.10 -0.37 3.11
CA ILE A 69 -4.79 -0.40 3.76
C ILE A 69 -4.91 -1.25 5.03
N GLN A 70 -4.03 -2.22 5.18
CA GLN A 70 -3.94 -3.09 6.34
C GLN A 70 -2.57 -2.92 7.01
N SER A 71 -2.57 -2.53 8.28
CA SER A 71 -1.34 -2.49 9.09
C SER A 71 -0.85 -3.91 9.37
N CYS A 72 0.46 -4.11 9.28
CA CYS A 72 1.08 -5.38 9.62
C CYS A 72 2.50 -5.22 10.19
N ILE A 73 2.90 -6.22 10.98
CA ILE A 73 4.26 -6.41 11.49
C ILE A 73 4.65 -7.83 11.08
N ALA A 74 5.29 -7.95 9.92
CA ALA A 74 5.57 -9.26 9.32
C ALA A 74 6.44 -10.16 10.22
N THR A 75 7.38 -9.58 10.98
CA THR A 75 8.26 -10.30 11.92
C THR A 75 7.50 -10.96 13.06
N GLU A 76 6.38 -10.39 13.48
CA GLU A 76 5.52 -10.92 14.55
C GLU A 76 4.31 -11.69 14.01
N SER A 77 4.19 -11.84 12.68
CA SER A 77 2.99 -12.39 12.01
C SER A 77 1.68 -11.68 12.40
N LYS A 78 1.76 -10.44 12.90
CA LYS A 78 0.58 -9.63 13.27
C LYS A 78 0.06 -8.88 12.06
N GLY A 79 -1.26 -8.93 11.84
CA GLY A 79 -1.91 -8.25 10.72
C GLY A 79 -1.73 -8.92 9.35
N VAL A 80 -1.10 -10.11 9.29
CA VAL A 80 -0.88 -10.89 8.04
C VAL A 80 -1.82 -12.10 7.93
N LYS A 81 -2.78 -12.25 8.86
CA LYS A 81 -3.76 -13.35 8.77
C LYS A 81 -4.77 -13.08 7.67
N VAL A 82 -4.50 -13.66 6.51
CA VAL A 82 -5.47 -13.96 5.44
C VAL A 82 -6.38 -15.09 5.87
#